data_AF-A0A850P666-F1
#
_entry.id   AF-A0A850P666-F1
#
_cell.length_a   1.000
_cell.length_b   1.000
_cell.length_c   1.000
_cell.angle_alpha   90.00
_cell.angle_beta   90.00
_cell.angle_gamma   90.00
#
_symmetry.space_group_name_H-M   'P 1'
#
loop_
_entity.id
_entity.type
_entity.pdbx_description
1 polymer ?
#
loop_
_entity_poly.entity_id
_entity_poly.type
_entity_poly.pdbx_seq_one_letter_code
_entity_poly.pdbx_strand_id
1 'polypeptide(L)'
;MVPAARLSSTAFTALVRSLGTHDSDADDASAEHGADQRPLWVGATTHAVERALILDTLAHTDGNRTHAASLLGISIRSLRNKLRDYAALGAAIPPPASGAP
;
A
#
# COMPACT_ATOMS: atom_id res chain seq x y z
N MET A 1 -22.54 -9.50 12.92
CA MET A 1 -21.59 -8.43 13.31
C MET A 1 -20.19 -8.94 13.01
N VAL A 2 -19.65 -8.64 11.82
CA VAL A 2 -18.33 -9.13 11.40
C VAL A 2 -17.27 -8.18 11.96
N PRO A 3 -16.20 -8.67 12.60
CA PRO A 3 -15.16 -7.79 13.14
C PRO A 3 -14.35 -7.20 11.99
N ALA A 4 -14.27 -5.86 11.93
CA ALA A 4 -13.32 -5.15 11.09
C ALA A 4 -11.92 -5.33 11.71
N ALA A 5 -11.28 -6.48 11.43
CA ALA A 5 -9.89 -6.68 11.76
C ALA A 5 -9.07 -5.62 11.02
N ARG A 6 -8.55 -4.65 11.78
CA ARG A 6 -7.57 -3.68 11.27
C ARG A 6 -6.35 -4.46 10.83
N LEU A 7 -6.02 -4.38 9.54
CA LEU A 7 -4.80 -4.95 8.98
C LEU A 7 -3.59 -4.30 9.69
N SER A 8 -2.67 -5.13 10.20
CA SER A 8 -1.36 -4.65 10.61
C SER A 8 -0.50 -4.44 9.36
N SER A 9 0.22 -3.31 9.31
CA SER A 9 0.98 -2.79 8.16
C SER A 9 1.93 -3.79 7.48
N THR A 10 2.29 -4.87 8.16
CA THR A 10 3.31 -5.85 7.74
C THR A 10 2.82 -6.83 6.67
N ALA A 11 1.53 -7.20 6.67
CA ALA A 11 1.01 -8.28 5.82
C ALA A 11 0.95 -7.88 4.32
N PHE A 12 0.67 -6.62 4.04
CA PHE A 12 0.55 -6.12 2.67
C PHE A 12 1.92 -5.88 2.00
N THR A 13 2.92 -5.43 2.75
CA THR A 13 4.31 -5.28 2.27
C THR A 13 4.88 -6.61 1.75
N ALA A 14 4.56 -7.73 2.43
CA ALA A 14 4.97 -9.06 1.98
C ALA A 14 4.30 -9.49 0.66
N LEU A 15 3.04 -9.10 0.42
CA LEU A 15 2.29 -9.43 -0.79
C LEU A 15 2.86 -8.72 -2.04
N VAL A 16 3.19 -7.43 -1.93
CA VAL A 16 3.75 -6.67 -3.06
C VAL A 16 5.16 -7.17 -3.42
N ARG A 17 5.98 -7.57 -2.44
CA ARG A 17 7.28 -8.23 -2.66
C ARG A 17 7.15 -9.56 -3.43
N SER A 18 6.06 -10.29 -3.23
CA SER A 18 5.80 -11.57 -3.90
C SER A 18 5.28 -11.43 -5.34
N LEU A 19 4.79 -10.25 -5.74
CA LEU A 19 4.23 -10.02 -7.09
C LEU A 19 5.25 -9.42 -8.08
N GLY A 20 6.50 -9.12 -7.65
CA GLY A 20 7.56 -8.61 -8.52
C GLY A 20 8.95 -9.08 -8.11
N THR A 21 9.60 -9.90 -8.93
CA THR A 21 11.07 -9.97 -9.05
C THR A 21 11.49 -8.88 -10.05
N HIS A 22 12.63 -8.16 -10.01
CA HIS A 22 14.02 -8.38 -9.62
C HIS A 22 14.61 -7.04 -9.11
N ASP A 23 15.54 -6.98 -8.16
CA ASP A 23 16.97 -7.25 -8.37
C ASP A 23 17.72 -7.55 -7.05
N SER A 24 18.58 -8.57 -7.14
CA SER A 24 19.80 -8.93 -6.41
C SER A 24 19.94 -8.80 -4.87
N ASP A 25 20.10 -9.98 -4.26
CA ASP A 25 20.95 -10.36 -3.12
C ASP A 25 20.97 -9.50 -1.84
N ALA A 26 20.26 -9.98 -0.81
CA ALA A 26 20.73 -9.94 0.58
C ALA A 26 20.02 -11.03 1.40
N ASP A 27 20.85 -11.94 1.92
CA ASP A 27 20.58 -12.94 2.96
C ASP A 27 19.89 -12.32 4.18
N ASP A 28 18.72 -12.84 4.58
CA ASP A 28 18.40 -13.02 6.01
C ASP A 28 17.26 -14.03 6.19
N ALA A 29 17.55 -15.04 6.99
CA ALA A 29 16.69 -16.16 7.32
C ALA A 29 15.79 -15.79 8.51
N SER A 30 14.48 -15.78 8.30
CA SER A 30 13.45 -16.05 9.34
C SER A 30 12.10 -16.31 8.66
N ALA A 31 11.95 -17.55 8.18
CA ALA A 31 10.74 -18.04 7.54
C ALA A 31 9.70 -18.46 8.59
N GLU A 32 9.03 -17.50 9.22
CA GLU A 32 7.76 -17.72 9.89
C GLU A 32 6.65 -17.47 8.84
N HIS A 33 6.28 -18.48 8.06
CA HIS A 33 5.17 -18.37 7.10
C HIS A 33 3.83 -18.31 7.86
N GLY A 34 3.55 -17.16 8.45
CA GLY A 34 2.24 -16.83 9.00
C GLY A 34 1.20 -16.86 7.87
N ALA A 35 0.42 -17.94 7.85
CA ALA A 35 -0.73 -18.22 7.00
C ALA A 35 -1.12 -17.07 6.06
N ASP A 36 -0.75 -17.19 4.78
CA ASP A 36 -1.12 -16.36 3.62
C ASP A 36 -2.23 -15.33 3.92
N GLN A 37 -1.88 -14.22 4.58
CA GLN A 37 -2.81 -13.14 4.94
C GLN A 37 -3.03 -12.26 3.69
N ARG A 38 -3.43 -12.88 2.57
CA ARG A 38 -3.90 -12.13 1.41
C ARG A 38 -5.27 -11.57 1.76
N PRO A 39 -5.45 -10.26 1.81
CA PRO A 39 -6.79 -9.70 1.97
C PRO A 39 -7.67 -10.21 0.83
N LEU A 40 -8.74 -10.93 1.18
CA LEU A 40 -9.73 -11.41 0.22
C LEU A 40 -10.49 -10.19 -0.33
N TRP A 41 -10.10 -9.71 -1.51
CA TRP A 41 -10.77 -8.59 -2.19
C TRP A 41 -12.04 -9.00 -2.93
N VAL A 42 -12.36 -10.30 -2.97
CA VAL A 42 -13.58 -10.81 -3.61
C VAL A 42 -14.80 -10.28 -2.87
N GLY A 43 -15.64 -9.53 -3.59
CA GLY A 43 -16.83 -8.87 -3.03
C GLY A 43 -16.61 -7.43 -2.56
N ALA A 44 -15.36 -6.93 -2.55
CA ALA A 44 -15.10 -5.51 -2.31
C ALA A 44 -15.32 -4.68 -3.59
N THR A 45 -15.71 -3.42 -3.42
CA THR A 45 -15.81 -2.49 -4.56
C THR A 45 -14.41 -2.13 -5.06
N THR A 46 -14.28 -1.86 -6.36
CA THR A 46 -13.02 -1.40 -6.94
C THR A 46 -12.47 -0.18 -6.21
N HIS A 47 -13.34 0.74 -5.79
CA HIS A 47 -12.94 1.93 -5.02
C HIS A 47 -12.32 1.57 -3.65
N ALA A 48 -12.89 0.58 -2.94
CA ALA A 48 -12.34 0.15 -1.66
C ALA A 48 -10.97 -0.52 -1.82
N VAL A 49 -10.83 -1.40 -2.83
CA VAL A 49 -9.57 -2.08 -3.14
C VAL A 49 -8.51 -1.07 -3.59
N GLU A 50 -8.85 -0.17 -4.52
CA GLU A 50 -7.96 0.89 -5.01
C GLU A 50 -7.46 1.77 -3.86
N ARG A 51 -8.37 2.21 -2.97
CA ARG A 51 -8.00 3.05 -1.83
C ARG A 51 -7.04 2.36 -0.88
N ALA A 52 -7.32 1.12 -0.51
CA ALA A 52 -6.45 0.34 0.38
C ALA A 52 -5.06 0.16 -0.26
N LEU A 53 -5.04 -0.28 -1.52
CA LEU A 53 -3.81 -0.47 -2.30
C LEU A 53 -2.97 0.82 -2.36
N ILE A 54 -3.58 1.97 -2.70
CA ILE A 54 -2.88 3.25 -2.79
C ILE A 54 -2.27 3.68 -1.45
N LEU A 55 -3.04 3.58 -0.36
CA LEU A 55 -2.60 4.02 0.96
C LEU A 55 -1.48 3.14 1.51
N ASP A 56 -1.58 1.83 1.31
CA ASP A 56 -0.56 0.89 1.77
C ASP A 56 0.74 1.04 0.95
N THR A 57 0.66 1.24 -0.37
CA THR A 57 1.85 1.57 -1.17
C THR A 57 2.48 2.89 -0.74
N LEU A 58 1.68 3.90 -0.38
CA LEU A 58 2.23 5.14 0.17
C LEU A 58 2.94 4.90 1.49
N ALA A 59 2.37 4.14 2.42
CA ALA A 59 3.04 3.80 3.66
C ALA A 59 4.35 3.04 3.42
N HIS A 60 4.36 2.11 2.45
CA HIS A 60 5.56 1.36 2.07
C HIS A 60 6.68 2.23 1.46
N THR A 61 6.32 3.33 0.81
CA THR A 61 7.27 4.27 0.19
C THR A 61 7.55 5.50 1.06
N ASP A 62 7.24 5.43 2.36
CA ASP A 62 7.36 6.54 3.31
C ASP A 62 6.68 7.83 2.82
N GLY A 63 5.52 7.70 2.17
CA GLY A 63 4.75 8.81 1.60
C GLY A 63 5.33 9.40 0.31
N ASN A 64 6.35 8.78 -0.30
CA ASN A 64 6.91 9.20 -1.59
C ASN A 64 5.95 8.92 -2.75
N ARG A 65 5.15 9.93 -3.10
CA ARG A 65 4.12 9.85 -4.14
C ARG A 65 4.69 9.45 -5.51
N THR A 66 5.88 9.93 -5.87
CA THR A 66 6.50 9.60 -7.18
C THR A 66 6.83 8.12 -7.26
N HIS A 67 7.43 7.57 -6.20
CA HIS A 67 7.78 6.16 -6.15
C HIS A 67 6.52 5.27 -6.05
N ALA A 68 5.55 5.64 -5.21
CA ALA A 68 4.27 4.94 -5.12
C ALA A 68 3.53 4.89 -6.47
N ALA A 69 3.47 6.01 -7.20
CA ALA A 69 2.83 6.05 -8.52
C ALA A 69 3.50 5.11 -9.53
N SER A 70 4.84 5.03 -9.49
CA SER A 70 5.62 4.10 -10.32
C SER A 70 5.31 2.64 -10.01
N LEU A 71 5.24 2.27 -8.73
CA LEU A 71 4.92 0.90 -8.30
C LEU A 71 3.47 0.51 -8.65
N LEU A 72 2.54 1.46 -8.55
CA LEU A 72 1.12 1.24 -8.89
C LEU A 72 0.84 1.24 -10.40
N GLY A 73 1.81 1.66 -11.22
CA GLY A 73 1.62 1.76 -12.68
C GLY A 73 0.65 2.85 -13.11
N ILE A 74 0.47 3.92 -12.31
CA ILE A 74 -0.39 5.06 -12.65
C ILE A 74 0.41 6.36 -12.72
N SER A 75 -0.12 7.37 -13.41
CA SER A 75 0.55 8.68 -13.43
C SER A 75 0.54 9.33 -12.04
N ILE A 76 1.61 10.06 -11.72
CA ILE A 76 1.70 10.90 -10.51
C ILE A 76 0.55 11.92 -10.41
N ARG A 77 -0.04 12.33 -11.55
CA ARG A 77 -1.24 13.18 -11.58
C ARG A 77 -2.46 12.42 -11.06
N SER A 78 -2.69 11.21 -11.56
CA SER A 78 -3.79 10.36 -11.11
C SER A 78 -3.69 10.07 -9.63
N LEU A 79 -2.49 9.68 -9.14
CA LEU A 79 -2.25 9.44 -7.72
C LEU A 79 -2.60 10.68 -6.88
N ARG A 80 -2.10 11.87 -7.25
CA ARG A 80 -2.41 13.12 -6.53
C ARG A 80 -3.90 13.45 -6.52
N ASN A 81 -4.60 13.23 -7.64
CA ASN A 81 -6.05 13.44 -7.71
C ASN A 81 -6.78 12.52 -6.73
N LYS A 82 -6.47 11.22 -6.74
CA LYS A 82 -7.05 10.24 -5.80
C LYS A 82 -6.78 10.61 -4.34
N LEU A 83 -5.56 11.03 -4.01
CA LEU A 83 -5.24 11.47 -2.66
C LEU A 83 -6.02 12.71 -2.23
N ARG A 84 -6.22 13.68 -3.12
CA ARG A 84 -7.08 14.84 -2.81
C ARG A 84 -8.52 14.40 -2.53
N ASP A 85 -9.05 13.49 -3.34
CA ASP A 85 -10.41 13.00 -3.18
C ASP A 85 -10.56 12.19 -1.88
N TYR A 86 -9.57 11.36 -1.54
CA TYR A 86 -9.54 10.63 -0.25
C TYR A 86 -9.42 11.57 0.95
N ALA A 87 -8.62 12.64 0.85
CA ALA A 87 -8.52 13.65 1.90
C ALA A 87 -9.85 14.36 2.13
N ALA A 88 -10.57 14.69 1.05
CA ALA A 88 -11.92 15.28 1.13
C ALA A 88 -12.93 14.33 1.79
N LEU A 89 -12.73 13.01 1.66
CA LEU A 89 -13.51 11.97 2.34
C LEU A 89 -13.01 11.65 3.76
N GLY A 90 -12.05 12.40 4.29
CA GLY A 90 -11.52 12.22 5.65
C GLY A 90 -10.57 11.04 5.82
N ALA A 91 -9.95 10.54 4.74
CA ALA A 91 -8.93 9.51 4.83
C ALA A 91 -7.66 10.04 5.50
N ALA A 92 -7.07 9.25 6.40
CA ALA A 92 -5.73 9.50 6.90
C ALA A 92 -4.71 9.13 5.81
N ILE A 93 -4.07 10.14 5.22
CA ILE A 93 -3.06 9.96 4.19
C ILE A 93 -1.68 10.06 4.85
N PRO A 94 -0.77 9.09 4.62
CA PRO A 94 0.59 9.18 5.12
C PRO A 94 1.25 10.50 4.67
N PRO A 95 1.84 11.28 5.58
CA PRO A 95 2.58 12.47 5.20
C PRO A 95 3.80 12.04 4.34
N PRO A 96 4.23 12.87 3.38
CA PRO A 96 5.50 12.63 2.71
C PRO A 96 6.63 12.64 3.75
N ALA A 97 7.51 11.63 3.73
CA ALA A 97 8.75 11.67 4.48
C ALA A 97 9.48 12.96 4.13
N SER A 98 9.65 13.78 5.15
CA SER A 98 10.08 15.17 5.10
C SER A 98 11.15 15.43 4.02
N GLY A 99 10.84 16.31 3.07
CA GLY A 99 11.77 17.40 2.83
C GLY A 99 11.62 18.34 4.01
N ALA A 100 12.71 18.54 4.75
CA ALA A 100 12.89 19.62 5.72
C ALA A 100 12.31 20.96 5.18
N PRO A 101 11.91 21.91 6.06
CA PRO A 101 11.14 23.11 5.72
C PRO A 101 11.65 23.89 4.51
#